data_AF-A0A7C5G374-F1
#
_entry.id   AF-A0A7C5G374-F1
#
_cell.length_a   1.000
_cell.length_b   1.000
_cell.length_c   1.000
_cell.angle_alpha   90.00
_cell.angle_beta   90.00
_cell.angle_gamma   90.00
#
_symmetry.space_group_name_H-M   'P 1'
#
loop_
_entity.id
_entity.type
_entity.pdbx_description
1 polymer ?
#
loop_
_entity_poly.entity_id
_entity_poly.type
_entity_poly.pdbx_seq_one_letter_code
_entity_poly.pdbx_strand_id
1 'polypeptide(L)'
;MRFTPSFSSPRRGGKSLGLSASVLLVTAALASAAWLGIAADAAVPAQPQPTTITLGTTVVFGYNDLGMHCLNQDFSEIMVLPPYNNLHATVIDRGSEPRIVTSGITVNYSIPSNTHSADKTSFWMNAQALLGVNLAPNVGLTGNKLFGTMVPTGTNDWVVTGLPITPIDDNGIENPFPLALITVRRNGSVIARTQTVVPTSWEMNCNICHKTPGISTATDILRAHDRLHGTNLEHQKPVLCSKCHADPALGQAGVAGVSNLSHAMHGAHAPRMAQADLAVPCYACHPGLRTKCLRDVHSAKGMNCMSCHGQMTDVANSSRRPWVDEPRCGNCHVRTGFQFEQAGTLFKDSKGHHGVHCEVCHGSPHAITPTTTATDNVQATSIQGHLGVINTCTVCHIHTPSESFGHRAGG
;
A
#
# COMPACT_ATOMS: atom_id res chain seq x y z
N MET A 1 0.11 -80.45 24.97
CA MET A 1 -1.28 -80.88 25.19
C MET A 1 -2.16 -79.95 24.35
N ARG A 2 -2.61 -80.34 23.15
CA ARG A 2 -3.72 -81.25 22.80
C ARG A 2 -5.07 -80.49 22.66
N PHE A 3 -5.52 -80.46 21.40
CA PHE A 3 -6.89 -80.54 20.87
C PHE A 3 -7.79 -79.30 20.70
N THR A 4 -8.08 -79.02 19.42
CA THR A 4 -9.40 -78.59 18.88
C THR A 4 -10.42 -79.75 19.00
N PRO A 5 -11.75 -79.53 18.81
CA PRO A 5 -12.32 -79.65 17.45
C PRO A 5 -13.60 -78.83 17.13
N SER A 6 -13.89 -78.84 15.83
CA SER A 6 -15.05 -78.37 15.04
C SER A 6 -16.23 -79.35 15.06
N PHE A 7 -17.45 -78.88 14.73
CA PHE A 7 -18.54 -79.56 13.98
C PHE A 7 -19.56 -78.46 13.55
N SER A 8 -20.31 -78.45 12.45
CA SER A 8 -20.57 -79.35 11.31
C SER A 8 -21.46 -78.64 10.28
N SER A 9 -21.25 -78.89 8.97
CA SER A 9 -22.20 -78.65 7.86
C SER A 9 -22.96 -79.95 7.53
N PRO A 10 -24.11 -79.92 6.79
CA PRO A 10 -24.02 -80.31 5.38
C PRO A 10 -25.04 -79.70 4.38
N ARG A 11 -24.54 -79.44 3.15
CA ARG A 11 -25.06 -79.81 1.78
C ARG A 11 -26.47 -79.33 1.34
N ARG A 12 -26.81 -79.07 0.07
CA ARG A 12 -26.23 -79.35 -1.28
C ARG A 12 -27.06 -78.56 -2.32
N GLY A 13 -26.48 -78.24 -3.49
CA GLY A 13 -27.25 -78.07 -4.73
C GLY A 13 -26.69 -77.03 -5.69
N GLY A 14 -25.73 -77.42 -6.54
CA GLY A 14 -25.28 -76.61 -7.67
C GLY A 14 -26.04 -76.91 -8.96
N LYS A 15 -25.95 -76.00 -9.93
CA LYS A 15 -25.68 -76.28 -11.35
C LYS A 15 -25.32 -74.99 -12.09
N SER A 16 -24.35 -75.14 -12.97
CA SER A 16 -23.67 -74.19 -13.86
C SER A 16 -24.42 -73.94 -15.19
N LEU A 17 -23.81 -73.07 -16.02
CA LEU A 17 -24.09 -72.63 -17.41
C LEU A 17 -24.69 -71.21 -17.47
N GLY A 18 -24.26 -70.28 -18.31
CA GLY A 18 -23.28 -70.27 -19.39
C GLY A 18 -23.25 -68.87 -20.02
N LEU A 19 -22.12 -68.50 -20.63
CA LEU A 19 -21.88 -67.26 -21.36
C LEU A 19 -22.91 -66.99 -22.46
N SER A 20 -23.31 -65.74 -22.64
CA SER A 20 -23.62 -65.16 -23.96
C SER A 20 -23.42 -63.65 -23.92
N ALA A 21 -22.46 -63.18 -24.73
CA ALA A 21 -22.17 -61.79 -24.98
C ALA A 21 -23.27 -61.19 -25.88
N SER A 22 -23.66 -59.95 -25.60
CA SER A 22 -24.30 -59.06 -26.57
C SER A 22 -23.93 -57.63 -26.20
N VAL A 23 -22.95 -57.11 -26.91
CA VAL A 23 -22.57 -55.69 -26.93
C VAL A 23 -23.69 -54.95 -27.65
N LEU A 24 -24.46 -54.15 -26.91
CA LEU A 24 -25.29 -53.10 -27.49
C LEU A 24 -24.55 -51.76 -27.29
N LEU A 25 -23.91 -51.30 -28.36
CA LEU A 25 -23.45 -49.92 -28.50
C LEU A 25 -24.68 -49.02 -28.57
N VAL A 26 -25.06 -48.41 -27.45
CA VAL A 26 -25.92 -47.23 -27.43
C VAL A 26 -25.00 -46.02 -27.48
N THR A 27 -24.89 -45.43 -28.66
CA THR A 27 -24.23 -44.14 -28.89
C THR A 27 -25.04 -43.03 -28.22
N ALA A 28 -24.73 -42.74 -26.96
CA ALA A 28 -25.16 -41.51 -26.34
C ALA A 28 -24.36 -40.35 -26.96
N ALA A 29 -24.98 -39.63 -27.89
CA ALA A 29 -24.49 -38.37 -28.39
C ALA A 29 -24.38 -37.38 -27.22
N LEU A 30 -23.15 -37.17 -26.73
CA LEU A 30 -22.83 -36.07 -25.85
C LEU A 30 -22.94 -34.78 -26.67
N ALA A 31 -24.08 -34.10 -26.55
CA ALA A 31 -24.20 -32.72 -26.96
C ALA A 31 -23.31 -31.88 -26.04
N SER A 32 -22.06 -31.68 -26.43
CA SER A 32 -21.19 -30.64 -25.90
C SER A 32 -21.76 -29.28 -26.30
N ALA A 33 -22.67 -28.76 -25.47
CA ALA A 33 -22.98 -27.34 -25.47
C ALA A 33 -21.71 -26.60 -25.04
N ALA A 34 -20.93 -26.17 -26.02
CA ALA A 34 -19.84 -25.23 -25.82
C ALA A 34 -20.44 -23.93 -25.29
N TRP A 35 -20.46 -23.78 -23.97
CA TRP A 35 -20.53 -22.47 -23.35
C TRP A 35 -19.23 -21.76 -23.73
N LEU A 36 -19.26 -20.99 -24.82
CA LEU A 36 -18.32 -19.91 -25.04
C LEU A 36 -18.56 -18.88 -23.93
N GLY A 37 -17.99 -19.15 -22.76
CA GLY A 37 -17.75 -18.14 -21.77
C GLY A 37 -16.79 -17.13 -22.37
N ILE A 38 -17.33 -16.01 -22.86
CA ILE A 38 -16.55 -14.80 -23.05
C ILE A 38 -16.15 -14.39 -21.63
N ALA A 39 -15.03 -14.92 -21.14
CA ALA A 39 -14.28 -14.25 -20.11
C ALA A 39 -13.83 -12.94 -20.76
N ALA A 40 -14.62 -11.89 -20.53
CA ALA A 40 -14.09 -10.55 -20.65
C ALA A 40 -13.02 -10.46 -19.56
N ASP A 41 -11.79 -10.81 -19.92
CA ASP A 41 -10.62 -10.24 -19.28
C ASP A 41 -10.88 -8.74 -19.30
N ALA A 42 -11.26 -8.18 -18.16
CA ALA A 42 -11.27 -6.75 -17.99
C ALA A 42 -9.82 -6.34 -18.24
N ALA A 43 -9.56 -5.86 -19.46
CA ALA A 43 -8.24 -5.42 -19.86
C ALA A 43 -7.80 -4.40 -18.82
N VAL A 44 -6.80 -4.78 -18.02
CA VAL A 44 -6.12 -3.83 -17.13
C VAL A 44 -5.71 -2.66 -18.03
N PRO A 45 -6.10 -1.41 -17.71
CA PRO A 45 -5.74 -0.27 -18.53
C PRO A 45 -4.26 -0.31 -18.85
N ALA A 46 -3.91 -0.17 -20.12
CA ALA A 46 -2.53 -0.20 -20.59
C ALA A 46 -1.70 0.74 -19.71
N GLN A 47 -0.75 0.16 -18.96
CA GLN A 47 0.11 0.93 -18.06
C GLN A 47 0.86 1.98 -18.90
N PRO A 48 0.91 3.25 -18.46
CA PRO A 48 1.63 4.28 -19.19
C PRO A 48 3.06 3.82 -19.44
N GLN A 49 3.43 3.69 -20.72
CA GLN A 49 4.77 3.26 -21.09
C GLN A 49 5.75 4.38 -20.74
N PRO A 50 6.81 4.11 -19.95
CA PRO A 50 7.79 5.13 -19.64
C PRO A 50 8.45 5.59 -20.93
N THR A 51 8.36 6.88 -21.22
CA THR A 51 9.17 7.48 -22.29
C THR A 51 10.48 7.95 -21.66
N THR A 52 11.62 7.47 -22.18
CA THR A 52 12.92 8.00 -21.78
C THR A 52 12.97 9.49 -22.12
N ILE A 53 13.32 10.33 -21.16
CA ILE A 53 13.36 11.77 -21.35
C ILE A 53 14.80 12.24 -21.54
N THR A 54 15.00 13.22 -22.43
CA THR A 54 16.26 13.97 -22.48
C THR A 54 16.32 14.89 -21.27
N LEU A 55 17.25 14.63 -20.36
CA LEU A 55 17.44 15.45 -19.17
C LEU A 55 18.02 16.82 -19.55
N GLY A 56 17.36 17.89 -19.10
CA GLY A 56 17.81 19.29 -19.23
C GLY A 56 18.88 19.64 -18.20
N THR A 57 19.04 20.92 -17.84
CA THR A 57 20.00 21.36 -16.81
C THR A 57 19.52 21.13 -15.37
N THR A 58 18.27 20.71 -15.19
CA THR A 58 17.66 20.42 -13.88
C THR A 58 16.92 19.09 -13.96
N VAL A 59 16.95 18.33 -12.88
CA VAL A 59 16.15 17.10 -12.68
C VAL A 59 15.28 17.25 -11.43
N VAL A 60 14.11 16.63 -11.44
CA VAL A 60 13.19 16.57 -10.30
C VAL A 60 12.80 15.13 -10.03
N PHE A 61 12.78 14.76 -8.76
CA PHE A 61 12.37 13.45 -8.28
C PHE A 61 11.17 13.62 -7.38
N GLY A 62 10.12 12.84 -7.62
CA GLY A 62 8.94 12.76 -6.78
C GLY A 62 8.88 11.44 -6.02
N TYR A 63 8.38 11.50 -4.80
CA TYR A 63 8.14 10.33 -3.93
C TYR A 63 7.06 10.67 -2.90
N ASN A 64 6.48 9.65 -2.27
CA ASN A 64 5.67 9.80 -1.07
C ASN A 64 6.40 9.16 0.13
N ASP A 65 6.15 9.68 1.33
CA ASP A 65 6.84 9.29 2.58
C ASP A 65 6.06 8.24 3.39
N LEU A 66 4.84 7.89 2.96
CA LEU A 66 3.95 6.94 3.65
C LEU A 66 3.97 5.53 3.05
N GLY A 67 4.32 5.41 1.77
CA GLY A 67 3.91 4.26 0.98
C GLY A 67 2.42 4.33 0.63
N MET A 68 1.78 3.17 0.45
CA MET A 68 0.34 3.11 0.18
C MET A 68 -0.47 3.54 1.40
N HIS A 69 -1.19 4.66 1.29
CA HIS A 69 -2.10 5.10 2.34
C HIS A 69 -3.42 4.33 2.27
N CYS A 70 -3.93 3.93 3.43
CA CYS A 70 -5.19 3.20 3.55
C CYS A 70 -6.31 4.14 4.01
N LEU A 71 -7.52 3.95 3.52
CA LEU A 71 -8.70 4.70 3.95
C LEU A 71 -9.95 3.81 4.01
N ASN A 72 -10.99 4.26 4.69
CA ASN A 72 -12.31 3.63 4.58
C ASN A 72 -12.93 3.88 3.19
N GLN A 73 -13.67 2.92 2.67
CA GLN A 73 -14.50 3.13 1.48
C GLN A 73 -15.70 4.04 1.80
N ASP A 74 -16.37 3.76 2.92
CA ASP A 74 -17.50 4.52 3.46
C ASP A 74 -17.23 4.93 4.91
N PHE A 75 -17.62 6.16 5.24
CA PHE A 75 -17.38 6.85 6.52
C PHE A 75 -18.66 7.06 7.33
N SER A 76 -19.80 6.50 6.89
CA SER A 76 -21.10 6.72 7.56
C SER A 76 -21.23 5.97 8.89
N GLU A 77 -20.41 4.95 9.13
CA GLU A 77 -20.50 4.10 10.31
C GLU A 77 -19.21 4.08 11.15
N ILE A 78 -18.05 3.92 10.52
CA ILE A 78 -16.74 3.90 11.20
C ILE A 78 -15.67 4.61 10.37
N MET A 79 -14.63 5.10 11.04
CA MET A 79 -13.42 5.57 10.40
C MET A 79 -12.17 5.04 11.13
N VAL A 80 -11.32 4.35 10.37
CA VAL A 80 -9.97 3.96 10.76
C VAL A 80 -8.99 5.03 10.28
N LEU A 81 -9.00 5.35 8.98
CA LEU A 81 -8.14 6.38 8.39
C LEU A 81 -8.92 7.19 7.33
N PRO A 82 -8.70 8.52 7.25
CA PRO A 82 -9.31 9.39 6.25
C PRO A 82 -8.59 9.26 4.88
N PRO A 83 -9.17 9.82 3.79
CA PRO A 83 -8.42 10.05 2.56
C PRO A 83 -7.21 10.95 2.83
N TYR A 84 -6.03 10.46 2.49
CA TYR A 84 -4.76 11.15 2.77
C TYR A 84 -3.64 10.57 1.90
N ASN A 85 -2.68 11.39 1.51
CA ASN A 85 -1.31 10.98 1.21
C ASN A 85 -0.43 12.25 1.21
N ASN A 86 0.88 12.12 1.26
CA ASN A 86 1.81 13.21 1.01
C ASN A 86 2.53 12.98 -0.32
N LEU A 87 2.99 14.06 -0.91
CA LEU A 87 3.85 14.03 -2.09
C LEU A 87 5.00 15.01 -1.90
N HIS A 88 6.20 14.48 -2.06
CA HIS A 88 7.45 15.21 -1.94
C HIS A 88 8.11 15.37 -3.30
N ALA A 89 8.96 16.40 -3.41
CA ALA A 89 9.83 16.61 -4.55
C ALA A 89 11.22 17.11 -4.13
N THR A 90 12.27 16.46 -4.63
CA THR A 90 13.64 16.96 -4.57
C THR A 90 14.06 17.44 -5.95
N VAL A 91 14.55 18.67 -6.04
CA VAL A 91 14.98 19.31 -7.30
C VAL A 91 16.49 19.50 -7.26
N ILE A 92 17.18 19.09 -8.33
CA ILE A 92 18.64 19.17 -8.43
C ILE A 92 19.01 19.89 -9.72
N ASP A 93 19.78 20.98 -9.60
CA ASP A 93 20.49 21.57 -10.73
C ASP A 93 21.67 20.65 -11.08
N ARG A 94 21.69 20.14 -12.31
CA ARG A 94 22.73 19.23 -12.80
C ARG A 94 24.02 20.01 -13.05
N GLY A 95 25.15 19.39 -12.74
CA GLY A 95 26.48 20.01 -12.88
C GLY A 95 27.59 18.96 -12.79
N SER A 96 28.85 19.37 -12.85
CA SER A 96 29.94 18.50 -12.40
C SER A 96 29.76 18.17 -10.92
N GLU A 97 29.42 19.21 -10.15
CA GLU A 97 28.93 19.16 -8.77
C GLU A 97 27.45 19.58 -8.74
N PRO A 98 26.51 18.61 -8.70
CA PRO A 98 25.09 18.89 -8.67
C PRO A 98 24.69 19.59 -7.38
N ARG A 99 23.67 20.45 -7.45
CA ARG A 99 23.21 21.22 -6.30
C ARG A 99 21.73 21.03 -6.07
N ILE A 100 21.34 20.69 -4.84
CA ILE A 100 19.94 20.65 -4.43
C ILE A 100 19.37 22.08 -4.43
N VAL A 101 18.23 22.26 -5.09
CA VAL A 101 17.55 23.54 -5.22
C VAL A 101 16.51 23.70 -4.11
N THR A 102 16.74 24.68 -3.24
CA THR A 102 15.90 24.94 -2.06
C THR A 102 15.07 26.22 -2.16
N SER A 103 15.31 27.07 -3.17
CA SER A 103 14.61 28.35 -3.36
C SER A 103 14.70 28.84 -4.81
N GLY A 104 13.98 29.92 -5.13
CA GLY A 104 14.02 30.56 -6.46
C GLY A 104 13.30 29.75 -7.56
N ILE A 105 12.46 28.79 -7.18
CA ILE A 105 11.66 27.97 -8.08
C ILE A 105 10.22 27.86 -7.56
N THR A 106 9.31 27.47 -8.44
CA THR A 106 7.96 27.03 -8.07
C THR A 106 7.81 25.57 -8.43
N VAL A 107 7.37 24.75 -7.47
CA VAL A 107 7.11 23.32 -7.68
C VAL A 107 5.60 23.11 -7.65
N ASN A 108 5.02 22.83 -8.81
CA ASN A 108 3.60 22.53 -8.94
C ASN A 108 3.37 21.03 -9.05
N TYR A 109 2.20 20.58 -8.61
CA TYR A 109 1.75 19.21 -8.78
C TYR A 109 0.30 19.15 -9.27
N SER A 110 -0.04 18.05 -9.91
CA SER A 110 -1.42 17.64 -10.20
C SER A 110 -1.52 16.11 -10.25
N ILE A 111 -2.73 15.57 -10.11
CA ILE A 111 -3.01 14.14 -10.30
C ILE A 111 -3.98 14.01 -11.47
N PRO A 112 -3.49 13.87 -12.72
CA PRO A 112 -4.32 14.06 -13.91
C PRO A 112 -5.50 13.08 -14.04
N SER A 113 -5.36 11.86 -13.50
CA SER A 113 -6.44 10.85 -13.54
C SER A 113 -7.47 11.00 -12.41
N ASN A 114 -7.18 11.82 -11.40
CA ASN A 114 -8.01 11.94 -10.21
C ASN A 114 -8.05 13.41 -9.77
N THR A 115 -9.01 14.16 -10.32
CA THR A 115 -9.11 15.63 -10.13
C THR A 115 -10.15 16.04 -9.09
N HIS A 116 -11.02 15.11 -8.69
CA HIS A 116 -12.01 15.27 -7.63
C HIS A 116 -12.14 13.98 -6.80
N SER A 117 -12.62 14.10 -5.57
CA SER A 117 -12.74 12.96 -4.63
C SER A 117 -13.97 12.99 -3.75
N ALA A 118 -14.61 14.14 -3.57
CA ALA A 118 -15.75 14.31 -2.65
C ALA A 118 -17.02 13.56 -3.04
N ASP A 119 -17.16 13.21 -4.31
CA ASP A 119 -18.24 12.41 -4.88
C ASP A 119 -17.92 10.90 -4.93
N LYS A 120 -16.69 10.51 -4.59
CA LYS A 120 -16.20 9.12 -4.68
C LYS A 120 -16.24 8.38 -3.33
N THR A 121 -16.49 9.09 -2.24
CA THR A 121 -16.62 8.56 -0.89
C THR A 121 -17.43 9.50 0.01
N SER A 122 -17.98 8.99 1.10
CA SER A 122 -18.79 9.76 2.04
C SER A 122 -17.97 10.57 3.08
N PHE A 123 -16.64 10.62 2.96
CA PHE A 123 -15.76 11.29 3.94
C PHE A 123 -16.17 12.73 4.26
N TRP A 124 -16.34 13.59 3.25
CA TRP A 124 -16.64 15.02 3.46
C TRP A 124 -17.98 15.24 4.17
N MET A 125 -18.97 14.39 3.91
CA MET A 125 -20.26 14.45 4.60
C MET A 125 -20.15 14.09 6.09
N ASN A 126 -19.18 13.24 6.44
CA ASN A 126 -19.00 12.72 7.80
C ASN A 126 -17.84 13.37 8.56
N ALA A 127 -17.02 14.21 7.91
CA ALA A 127 -15.82 14.81 8.50
C ALA A 127 -16.14 15.63 9.77
N GLN A 128 -17.27 16.34 9.80
CA GLN A 128 -17.69 17.11 10.98
C GLN A 128 -18.02 16.18 12.17
N ALA A 129 -18.73 15.08 11.92
CA ALA A 129 -19.11 14.14 12.97
C ALA A 129 -17.91 13.33 13.49
N LEU A 130 -17.01 12.93 12.58
CA LEU A 130 -15.85 12.09 12.88
C LEU A 130 -14.67 12.87 13.46
N LEU A 131 -14.36 14.03 12.90
CA LEU A 131 -13.13 14.79 13.17
C LEU A 131 -13.40 16.20 13.72
N GLY A 132 -14.65 16.65 13.77
CA GLY A 132 -14.97 17.99 14.23
C GLY A 132 -14.61 19.09 13.22
N VAL A 133 -14.27 18.74 11.97
CA VAL A 133 -13.84 19.69 10.94
C VAL A 133 -14.87 19.82 9.83
N ASN A 134 -15.07 21.04 9.35
CA ASN A 134 -15.88 21.32 8.18
C ASN A 134 -14.96 21.54 6.96
N LEU A 135 -14.90 20.57 6.06
CA LEU A 135 -14.05 20.61 4.89
C LEU A 135 -14.87 20.97 3.64
N ALA A 136 -14.36 21.90 2.84
CA ALA A 136 -14.89 22.10 1.51
C ALA A 136 -14.68 20.83 0.65
N PRO A 137 -15.60 20.50 -0.27
CA PRO A 137 -15.43 19.39 -1.19
C PRO A 137 -14.06 19.42 -1.90
N ASN A 138 -13.42 18.26 -2.03
CA ASN A 138 -12.11 18.07 -2.69
C ASN A 138 -10.93 18.76 -2.00
N VAL A 139 -11.10 19.24 -0.77
CA VAL A 139 -10.03 19.79 0.08
C VAL A 139 -9.70 18.78 1.17
N GLY A 140 -8.41 18.45 1.30
CA GLY A 140 -7.89 17.54 2.32
C GLY A 140 -7.71 18.21 3.68
N LEU A 141 -7.34 17.40 4.68
CA LEU A 141 -7.27 17.82 6.09
C LEU A 141 -6.25 18.93 6.37
N THR A 142 -5.29 19.12 5.48
CA THR A 142 -4.23 20.14 5.56
C THR A 142 -4.52 21.34 4.63
N GLY A 143 -5.71 21.41 4.03
CA GLY A 143 -6.12 22.48 3.12
C GLY A 143 -5.70 22.30 1.65
N ASN A 144 -4.96 21.24 1.34
CA ASN A 144 -4.47 20.97 -0.01
C ASN A 144 -5.49 20.22 -0.88
N LYS A 145 -5.37 20.36 -2.20
CA LYS A 145 -6.21 19.69 -3.22
C LYS A 145 -5.39 18.67 -4.00
N LEU A 146 -5.97 18.02 -5.01
CA LEU A 146 -5.26 17.09 -5.91
C LEU A 146 -4.39 17.81 -6.96
N PHE A 147 -4.32 19.14 -6.88
CA PHE A 147 -3.41 19.99 -7.64
C PHE A 147 -3.04 21.20 -6.80
N GLY A 148 -1.88 21.80 -7.08
CA GLY A 148 -1.45 23.00 -6.38
C GLY A 148 0.04 23.28 -6.49
N THR A 149 0.55 23.96 -5.48
CA THR A 149 1.96 24.32 -5.33
C THR A 149 2.47 23.69 -4.05
N MET A 150 3.61 23.00 -4.13
CA MET A 150 4.30 22.44 -2.96
C MET A 150 5.00 23.55 -2.18
N VAL A 151 5.21 23.33 -0.89
CA VAL A 151 5.93 24.24 0.00
C VAL A 151 7.32 23.68 0.33
N PRO A 152 8.35 24.52 0.52
CA PRO A 152 9.67 24.04 0.87
C PRO A 152 9.65 23.52 2.32
N THR A 153 10.27 22.37 2.58
CA THR A 153 10.32 21.76 3.92
C THR A 153 11.40 22.38 4.81
N GLY A 154 12.39 23.04 4.21
CA GLY A 154 13.64 23.42 4.88
C GLY A 154 14.63 22.25 5.04
N THR A 155 14.30 21.07 4.51
CA THR A 155 15.08 19.84 4.66
C THR A 155 15.52 19.25 3.32
N ASN A 156 15.84 20.08 2.32
CA ASN A 156 16.30 19.68 0.98
C ASN A 156 15.21 19.11 0.06
N ASP A 157 13.93 19.43 0.32
CA ASP A 157 12.80 19.02 -0.50
C ASP A 157 11.62 20.01 -0.42
N TRP A 158 10.60 19.70 -1.19
CA TRP A 158 9.31 20.37 -1.24
C TRP A 158 8.23 19.34 -0.95
N VAL A 159 7.16 19.74 -0.28
CA VAL A 159 6.09 18.84 0.11
C VAL A 159 4.72 19.44 -0.15
N VAL A 160 3.77 18.56 -0.45
CA VAL A 160 2.36 18.79 -0.18
C VAL A 160 1.85 17.64 0.68
N THR A 161 1.22 17.96 1.80
CA THR A 161 0.67 16.97 2.72
C THR A 161 -0.84 16.88 2.59
N GLY A 162 -1.43 15.76 3.02
CA GLY A 162 -2.87 15.60 3.15
C GLY A 162 -3.65 15.75 1.83
N LEU A 163 -3.09 15.20 0.76
CA LEU A 163 -3.78 15.04 -0.51
C LEU A 163 -5.06 14.21 -0.28
N PRO A 164 -6.25 14.71 -0.64
CA PRO A 164 -7.52 14.01 -0.39
C PRO A 164 -7.79 12.91 -1.43
N ILE A 165 -6.78 12.09 -1.73
CA ILE A 165 -6.81 11.15 -2.84
C ILE A 165 -7.63 9.89 -2.52
N THR A 166 -8.34 9.39 -3.52
CA THR A 166 -9.13 8.15 -3.45
C THR A 166 -8.62 7.13 -4.47
N PRO A 167 -8.84 5.82 -4.26
CA PRO A 167 -8.44 4.78 -5.21
C PRO A 167 -9.36 4.70 -6.43
N ILE A 168 -10.32 5.61 -6.58
CA ILE A 168 -11.21 5.71 -7.75
C ILE A 168 -10.81 6.94 -8.57
N ASP A 169 -10.56 6.74 -9.86
CA ASP A 169 -10.23 7.77 -10.82
C ASP A 169 -11.48 8.54 -11.28
N ASP A 170 -11.31 9.56 -12.13
CA ASP A 170 -12.44 10.39 -12.60
C ASP A 170 -13.40 9.64 -13.55
N ASN A 171 -12.99 8.50 -14.08
CA ASN A 171 -13.84 7.62 -14.90
C ASN A 171 -14.61 6.59 -14.05
N GLY A 172 -14.47 6.64 -12.73
CA GLY A 172 -15.06 5.65 -11.82
C GLY A 172 -14.31 4.31 -11.80
N ILE A 173 -13.11 4.24 -12.36
CA ILE A 173 -12.28 3.03 -12.41
C ILE A 173 -11.34 3.04 -11.21
N GLU A 174 -11.17 1.88 -10.58
CA GLU A 174 -10.22 1.75 -9.50
C GLU A 174 -8.77 1.85 -10.01
N ASN A 175 -8.06 2.85 -9.50
CA ASN A 175 -6.66 3.10 -9.71
C ASN A 175 -5.97 3.32 -8.36
N PRO A 176 -5.35 2.27 -7.76
CA PRO A 176 -4.63 2.38 -6.50
C PRO A 176 -3.24 3.02 -6.64
N PHE A 177 -2.78 3.26 -7.88
CA PHE A 177 -1.45 3.80 -8.19
C PHE A 177 -1.52 5.04 -9.09
N PRO A 178 -2.30 6.08 -8.73
CA PRO A 178 -2.41 7.27 -9.55
C PRO A 178 -1.06 7.99 -9.65
N LEU A 179 -0.71 8.42 -10.87
CA LEU A 179 0.50 9.18 -11.14
C LEU A 179 0.26 10.67 -10.88
N ALA A 180 1.02 11.24 -9.95
CA ALA A 180 1.17 12.68 -9.84
C ALA A 180 2.13 13.18 -10.92
N LEU A 181 1.80 14.32 -11.54
CA LEU A 181 2.69 15.08 -12.40
C LEU A 181 3.28 16.24 -11.58
N ILE A 182 4.60 16.24 -11.41
CA ILE A 182 5.32 17.35 -10.80
C ILE A 182 5.95 18.20 -11.91
N THR A 183 5.75 19.52 -11.85
CA THR A 183 6.32 20.49 -12.78
C THR A 183 7.09 21.56 -12.04
N VAL A 184 8.38 21.71 -12.36
CA VAL A 184 9.24 22.74 -11.77
C VAL A 184 9.39 23.91 -12.73
N ARG A 185 9.19 25.12 -12.20
CA ARG A 185 9.38 26.38 -12.93
C ARG A 185 10.42 27.27 -12.29
N ARG A 186 11.19 27.97 -13.13
CA ARG A 186 12.12 29.05 -12.75
C ARG A 186 11.88 30.22 -13.69
N ASN A 187 11.63 31.40 -13.13
CA ASN A 187 11.28 32.61 -13.89
C ASN A 187 10.11 32.40 -14.88
N GLY A 188 9.10 31.62 -14.47
CA GLY A 188 7.92 31.29 -15.30
C GLY A 188 8.10 30.14 -16.28
N SER A 189 9.34 29.82 -16.67
CA SER A 189 9.65 28.73 -17.61
C SER A 189 9.69 27.37 -16.93
N VAL A 190 9.13 26.34 -17.57
CA VAL A 190 9.25 24.95 -17.12
C VAL A 190 10.68 24.47 -17.37
N ILE A 191 11.34 24.01 -16.32
CA ILE A 191 12.74 23.53 -16.38
C ILE A 191 12.88 22.02 -16.14
N ALA A 192 11.91 21.40 -15.47
CA ALA A 192 11.89 19.96 -15.24
C ALA A 192 10.47 19.45 -14.98
N ARG A 193 10.22 18.17 -15.28
CA ARG A 193 9.00 17.44 -14.93
C ARG A 193 9.35 16.02 -14.52
N THR A 194 8.52 15.43 -13.66
CA THR A 194 8.55 13.99 -13.38
C THR A 194 7.14 13.49 -13.08
N GLN A 195 6.96 12.17 -13.14
CA GLN A 195 5.76 11.50 -12.70
C GLN A 195 6.12 10.47 -11.63
N THR A 196 5.34 10.42 -10.56
CA THR A 196 5.53 9.46 -9.47
C THR A 196 4.19 9.00 -8.91
N VAL A 197 4.16 7.85 -8.25
CA VAL A 197 2.93 7.27 -7.71
C VAL A 197 2.57 7.93 -6.37
N VAL A 198 1.28 8.24 -6.21
CA VAL A 198 0.66 8.62 -4.93
C VAL A 198 -0.31 7.51 -4.53
N PRO A 199 0.17 6.40 -3.94
CA PRO A 199 -0.60 5.18 -3.83
C PRO A 199 -1.64 5.28 -2.73
N THR A 200 -2.86 4.81 -3.01
CA THR A 200 -3.96 4.82 -2.06
C THR A 200 -4.83 3.59 -2.24
N SER A 201 -5.40 3.07 -1.16
CA SER A 201 -6.27 1.90 -1.23
C SER A 201 -7.28 1.86 -0.11
N TRP A 202 -8.51 1.52 -0.44
CA TRP A 202 -9.57 1.21 0.52
C TRP A 202 -9.77 -0.30 0.74
N GLU A 203 -8.79 -1.11 0.30
CA GLU A 203 -8.81 -2.55 0.48
C GLU A 203 -8.56 -2.92 1.95
N MET A 204 -9.66 -3.11 2.68
CA MET A 204 -9.69 -3.53 4.08
C MET A 204 -10.72 -4.66 4.22
N ASN A 205 -10.26 -5.90 4.28
CA ASN A 205 -11.11 -7.10 4.11
C ASN A 205 -11.76 -7.58 5.43
N CYS A 206 -12.26 -6.66 6.27
CA CYS A 206 -12.90 -7.00 7.55
C CYS A 206 -14.08 -7.98 7.37
N ASN A 207 -14.74 -7.91 6.21
CA ASN A 207 -15.87 -8.75 5.81
C ASN A 207 -15.53 -10.24 5.66
N ILE A 208 -14.25 -10.64 5.64
CA ILE A 208 -13.86 -12.05 5.66
C ILE A 208 -14.42 -12.74 6.92
N CYS A 209 -14.41 -12.02 8.05
CA CYS A 209 -14.84 -12.51 9.36
C CYS A 209 -16.08 -11.79 9.90
N HIS A 210 -16.21 -10.48 9.69
CA HIS A 210 -17.37 -9.68 10.10
C HIS A 210 -18.45 -9.72 9.02
N LYS A 211 -19.25 -10.79 9.02
CA LYS A 211 -20.19 -11.14 7.95
C LYS A 211 -21.57 -11.58 8.45
N THR A 212 -21.97 -11.11 9.63
CA THR A 212 -23.30 -11.41 10.19
C THR A 212 -24.39 -11.00 9.20
N PRO A 213 -25.26 -11.93 8.75
CA PRO A 213 -26.30 -11.62 7.77
C PRO A 213 -27.26 -10.52 8.25
N GLY A 214 -27.65 -9.64 7.34
CA GLY A 214 -28.64 -8.58 7.60
C GLY A 214 -28.08 -7.30 8.23
N ILE A 215 -26.77 -7.21 8.46
CA ILE A 215 -26.09 -5.99 8.92
C ILE A 215 -24.83 -5.71 8.11
N SER A 216 -24.36 -4.47 8.15
CA SER A 216 -23.09 -4.08 7.53
C SER A 216 -21.89 -4.65 8.32
N THR A 217 -20.75 -4.79 7.64
CA THR A 217 -19.47 -5.15 8.26
C THR A 217 -19.12 -4.21 9.43
N ALA A 218 -19.34 -2.90 9.26
CA ALA A 218 -19.08 -1.91 10.31
C ALA A 218 -20.02 -2.08 11.51
N THR A 219 -21.30 -2.35 11.28
CA THR A 219 -22.25 -2.68 12.37
C THR A 219 -21.80 -3.93 13.13
N ASP A 220 -21.39 -4.98 12.41
CA ASP A 220 -20.91 -6.22 13.04
C ASP A 220 -19.68 -5.98 13.91
N ILE A 221 -18.72 -5.17 13.43
CA ILE A 221 -17.55 -4.72 14.21
C ILE A 221 -17.98 -3.99 15.48
N LEU A 222 -18.86 -2.99 15.37
CA LEU A 222 -19.28 -2.19 16.53
C LEU A 222 -20.09 -3.02 17.54
N ARG A 223 -20.95 -3.94 17.09
CA ARG A 223 -21.65 -4.89 17.97
C ARG A 223 -20.70 -5.81 18.72
N ALA A 224 -19.68 -6.31 18.02
CA ALA A 224 -18.66 -7.12 18.66
C ALA A 224 -17.88 -6.30 19.70
N HIS A 225 -17.55 -5.05 19.38
CA HIS A 225 -16.89 -4.13 20.31
C HIS A 225 -17.76 -3.86 21.55
N ASP A 226 -19.03 -3.51 21.36
CA ASP A 226 -20.00 -3.26 22.43
C ASP A 226 -20.16 -4.47 23.35
N ARG A 227 -20.30 -5.67 22.79
CA ARG A 227 -20.40 -6.91 23.56
C ARG A 227 -19.14 -7.23 24.35
N LEU A 228 -17.96 -7.01 23.78
CA LEU A 228 -16.68 -7.41 24.40
C LEU A 228 -16.14 -6.38 25.40
N HIS A 229 -16.52 -5.10 25.22
CA HIS A 229 -15.96 -3.99 26.00
C HIS A 229 -17.01 -3.18 26.76
N GLY A 230 -18.29 -3.56 26.70
CA GLY A 230 -19.37 -2.89 27.42
C GLY A 230 -19.65 -1.48 26.90
N THR A 231 -19.34 -1.21 25.63
CA THR A 231 -19.59 0.08 24.98
C THR A 231 -21.00 0.14 24.35
N ASN A 232 -21.37 1.29 23.79
CA ASN A 232 -22.62 1.50 23.07
C ASN A 232 -22.37 2.25 21.74
N LEU A 233 -21.30 1.85 21.04
CA LEU A 233 -20.77 2.52 19.85
C LEU A 233 -21.63 2.31 18.61
N GLU A 234 -22.36 1.18 18.49
CA GLU A 234 -23.28 0.98 17.35
C GLU A 234 -24.31 2.13 17.26
N HIS A 235 -24.79 2.59 18.41
CA HIS A 235 -25.75 3.70 18.52
C HIS A 235 -25.12 5.09 18.45
N GLN A 236 -23.79 5.17 18.29
CA GLN A 236 -23.00 6.42 18.24
C GLN A 236 -22.30 6.63 16.90
N LYS A 237 -22.72 5.92 15.85
CA LYS A 237 -22.20 6.08 14.49
C LYS A 237 -22.37 7.53 13.99
N PRO A 238 -21.41 8.06 13.19
CA PRO A 238 -20.16 7.41 12.80
C PRO A 238 -19.11 7.45 13.92
N VAL A 239 -18.34 6.36 14.06
CA VAL A 239 -17.32 6.21 15.12
C VAL A 239 -15.90 6.36 14.56
N LEU A 240 -15.14 7.33 15.07
CA LEU A 240 -13.71 7.40 14.84
C LEU A 240 -12.97 6.49 15.84
N CYS A 241 -12.34 5.43 15.35
CA CYS A 241 -11.62 4.47 16.19
C CYS A 241 -10.56 5.16 17.07
N SER A 242 -9.86 6.14 16.49
CA SER A 242 -8.78 6.85 17.15
C SER A 242 -9.23 7.90 18.17
N LYS A 243 -10.54 8.15 18.29
CA LYS A 243 -11.11 8.99 19.34
C LYS A 243 -10.87 8.38 20.73
N CYS A 244 -10.91 7.05 20.82
CA CYS A 244 -10.62 6.31 22.05
C CYS A 244 -9.23 5.69 22.04
N HIS A 245 -8.81 5.13 20.91
CA HIS A 245 -7.51 4.47 20.79
C HIS A 245 -6.45 5.44 20.25
N ALA A 246 -5.37 5.68 20.99
CA ALA A 246 -4.31 6.57 20.50
C ALA A 246 -3.80 6.14 19.12
N ASP A 247 -3.59 7.10 18.22
CA ASP A 247 -3.06 6.87 16.87
C ASP A 247 -2.15 8.03 16.44
N PRO A 248 -0.81 7.82 16.46
CA PRO A 248 0.16 8.80 16.01
C PRO A 248 -0.03 9.27 14.56
N ALA A 249 -0.54 8.44 13.65
CA ALA A 249 -0.75 8.85 12.26
C ALA A 249 -1.82 9.94 12.12
N LEU A 250 -2.78 9.98 13.04
CA LEU A 250 -3.84 10.99 13.08
C LEU A 250 -3.58 12.07 14.12
N GLY A 251 -2.45 12.01 14.84
CA GLY A 251 -2.16 12.90 15.97
C GLY A 251 -3.16 12.76 17.13
N GLN A 252 -3.89 11.64 17.19
CA GLN A 252 -4.92 11.43 18.21
C GLN A 252 -4.31 10.84 19.47
N ALA A 253 -4.46 11.54 20.59
CA ALA A 253 -3.95 11.09 21.88
C ALA A 253 -4.71 9.88 22.45
N GLY A 254 -5.94 9.64 21.99
CA GLY A 254 -6.84 8.63 22.56
C GLY A 254 -7.25 8.96 24.00
N VAL A 255 -7.82 7.96 24.67
CA VAL A 255 -8.25 8.04 26.08
C VAL A 255 -7.21 7.37 26.97
N ALA A 256 -6.88 8.01 28.09
CA ALA A 256 -5.95 7.45 29.07
C ALA A 256 -6.41 6.07 29.58
N GLY A 257 -5.49 5.10 29.62
CA GLY A 257 -5.78 3.72 30.03
C GLY A 257 -6.38 2.84 28.93
N VAL A 258 -6.74 3.41 27.77
CA VAL A 258 -7.12 2.64 26.57
C VAL A 258 -5.87 2.39 25.73
N SER A 259 -5.72 1.17 25.22
CA SER A 259 -4.59 0.82 24.37
C SER A 259 -4.58 1.63 23.06
N ASN A 260 -3.40 1.85 22.49
CA ASN A 260 -3.30 2.45 21.16
C ASN A 260 -3.95 1.55 20.09
N LEU A 261 -4.31 2.13 18.94
CA LEU A 261 -5.13 1.45 17.93
C LEU A 261 -4.42 0.21 17.36
N SER A 262 -3.10 0.29 17.15
CA SER A 262 -2.31 -0.85 16.69
C SER A 262 -2.36 -2.01 17.68
N HIS A 263 -2.11 -1.76 18.96
CA HIS A 263 -2.18 -2.78 20.00
C HIS A 263 -3.58 -3.41 20.08
N ALA A 264 -4.63 -2.58 20.10
CA ALA A 264 -6.01 -3.04 20.20
C ALA A 264 -6.40 -3.94 19.02
N MET A 265 -6.14 -3.49 17.79
CA MET A 265 -6.52 -4.24 16.59
C MET A 265 -5.68 -5.50 16.43
N HIS A 266 -4.35 -5.40 16.44
CA HIS A 266 -3.52 -6.58 16.22
C HIS A 266 -3.67 -7.60 17.35
N GLY A 267 -3.75 -7.16 18.61
CA GLY A 267 -3.92 -8.04 19.77
C GLY A 267 -5.25 -8.78 19.75
N ALA A 268 -6.34 -8.10 19.37
CA ALA A 268 -7.65 -8.73 19.24
C ALA A 268 -7.71 -9.72 18.06
N HIS A 269 -6.99 -9.47 16.96
CA HIS A 269 -7.12 -10.32 15.76
C HIS A 269 -6.10 -11.45 15.69
N ALA A 270 -4.92 -11.31 16.30
CA ALA A 270 -3.85 -12.31 16.27
C ALA A 270 -4.30 -13.78 16.49
N PRO A 271 -5.10 -14.12 17.53
CA PRO A 271 -5.50 -15.51 17.76
C PRO A 271 -6.57 -16.03 16.78
N ARG A 272 -7.12 -15.17 15.91
CA ARG A 272 -8.23 -15.50 15.00
C ARG A 272 -7.78 -15.62 13.54
N MET A 273 -6.54 -15.27 13.23
CA MET A 273 -6.08 -15.14 11.84
C MET A 273 -6.05 -16.42 11.03
N ALA A 274 -5.99 -17.59 11.69
CA ALA A 274 -6.12 -18.88 11.00
C ALA A 274 -7.45 -19.00 10.23
N GLN A 275 -8.51 -18.30 10.67
CA GLN A 275 -9.83 -18.31 10.01
C GLN A 275 -9.85 -17.55 8.67
N ALA A 276 -8.87 -16.67 8.43
CA ALA A 276 -8.81 -15.88 7.21
C ALA A 276 -8.27 -16.69 6.02
N ASP A 277 -7.55 -17.79 6.28
CA ASP A 277 -6.95 -18.67 5.25
C ASP A 277 -6.15 -17.90 4.18
N LEU A 278 -5.30 -16.97 4.64
CA LEU A 278 -4.44 -16.17 3.77
C LEU A 278 -2.97 -16.57 3.92
N ALA A 279 -2.26 -16.66 2.80
CA ALA A 279 -0.81 -16.87 2.79
C ALA A 279 -0.04 -15.77 3.56
N VAL A 280 -0.55 -14.54 3.52
CA VAL A 280 -0.07 -13.42 4.33
C VAL A 280 -1.25 -12.87 5.16
N PRO A 281 -1.35 -13.23 6.45
CA PRO A 281 -2.50 -12.84 7.29
C PRO A 281 -2.72 -11.33 7.39
N CYS A 282 -1.66 -10.53 7.26
CA CYS A 282 -1.74 -9.07 7.27
C CYS A 282 -2.72 -8.52 6.21
N TYR A 283 -2.91 -9.25 5.10
CA TYR A 283 -3.79 -8.85 3.99
C TYR A 283 -5.29 -8.99 4.29
N ALA A 284 -5.66 -9.53 5.46
CA ALA A 284 -7.04 -9.49 5.92
C ALA A 284 -7.50 -8.06 6.26
N CYS A 285 -6.56 -7.17 6.63
CA CYS A 285 -6.86 -5.80 7.00
C CYS A 285 -6.07 -4.80 6.16
N HIS A 286 -4.81 -5.09 5.86
CA HIS A 286 -3.99 -4.20 5.04
C HIS A 286 -4.14 -4.53 3.54
N PRO A 287 -3.99 -3.53 2.66
CA PRO A 287 -4.10 -3.75 1.22
C PRO A 287 -3.06 -4.75 0.71
N GLY A 288 -3.50 -5.79 -0.02
CA GLY A 288 -2.63 -6.95 -0.20
C GLY A 288 -3.07 -8.00 -1.21
N LEU A 289 -4.36 -8.34 -1.24
CA LEU A 289 -4.90 -9.32 -2.17
C LEU A 289 -4.97 -8.76 -3.59
N ARG A 290 -5.31 -7.47 -3.71
CA ARG A 290 -5.45 -6.78 -5.01
C ARG A 290 -4.44 -5.68 -5.21
N THR A 291 -4.40 -4.72 -4.29
CA THR A 291 -3.65 -3.46 -4.46
C THR A 291 -2.22 -3.54 -3.93
N LYS A 292 -1.88 -4.56 -3.12
CA LYS A 292 -0.51 -4.89 -2.67
C LYS A 292 0.25 -3.69 -2.09
N CYS A 293 0.07 -3.41 -0.80
CA CYS A 293 0.81 -2.38 -0.09
C CYS A 293 2.33 -2.57 -0.26
N LEU A 294 2.83 -3.78 0.06
CA LEU A 294 4.20 -4.21 -0.22
C LEU A 294 4.32 -4.77 -1.63
N ARG A 295 5.12 -4.11 -2.47
CA ARG A 295 5.31 -4.47 -3.89
C ARG A 295 6.73 -4.20 -4.39
N ASP A 296 7.67 -4.02 -3.48
CA ASP A 296 9.05 -3.62 -3.73
C ASP A 296 9.97 -4.76 -4.16
N VAL A 297 11.26 -4.45 -4.30
CA VAL A 297 12.33 -5.41 -4.60
C VAL A 297 12.42 -6.54 -3.57
N HIS A 298 12.08 -6.31 -2.30
CA HIS A 298 12.09 -7.35 -1.26
C HIS A 298 10.93 -8.32 -1.48
N SER A 299 9.75 -7.82 -1.82
CA SER A 299 8.61 -8.64 -2.22
C SER A 299 8.92 -9.53 -3.42
N ALA A 300 9.60 -8.97 -4.44
CA ALA A 300 10.07 -9.73 -5.60
C ALA A 300 11.05 -10.87 -5.24
N LYS A 301 11.68 -10.82 -4.05
CA LYS A 301 12.56 -11.86 -3.50
C LYS A 301 11.86 -12.77 -2.51
N GLY A 302 10.54 -12.71 -2.40
CA GLY A 302 9.73 -13.58 -1.55
C GLY A 302 9.57 -13.11 -0.10
N MET A 303 10.00 -11.89 0.23
CA MET A 303 9.73 -11.30 1.55
C MET A 303 8.29 -10.79 1.63
N ASN A 304 7.76 -10.75 2.86
CA ASN A 304 6.44 -10.20 3.15
C ASN A 304 6.50 -9.28 4.39
N CYS A 305 5.35 -8.77 4.83
CA CYS A 305 5.25 -7.84 5.96
C CYS A 305 5.96 -8.36 7.22
N MET A 306 5.83 -9.65 7.50
CA MET A 306 6.38 -10.28 8.71
C MET A 306 7.90 -10.43 8.66
N SER A 307 8.50 -10.37 7.47
CA SER A 307 9.96 -10.41 7.31
C SER A 307 10.66 -9.20 7.94
N CYS A 308 9.95 -8.08 8.11
CA CYS A 308 10.49 -6.85 8.70
C CYS A 308 9.77 -6.45 9.99
N HIS A 309 8.44 -6.58 10.03
CA HIS A 309 7.63 -6.13 11.18
C HIS A 309 7.38 -7.20 12.24
N GLY A 310 7.72 -8.47 11.96
CA GLY A 310 7.41 -9.60 12.84
C GLY A 310 5.97 -10.11 12.67
N GLN A 311 5.56 -11.00 13.58
CA GLN A 311 4.22 -11.57 13.62
C GLN A 311 3.19 -10.54 14.10
N MET A 312 1.90 -10.83 13.92
CA MET A 312 0.82 -9.95 14.37
C MET A 312 0.89 -9.66 15.88
N THR A 313 1.36 -10.61 16.70
CA THR A 313 1.61 -10.43 18.13
C THR A 313 2.75 -9.45 18.43
N ASP A 314 3.77 -9.37 17.57
CA ASP A 314 4.88 -8.43 17.71
C ASP A 314 4.42 -7.00 17.39
N VAL A 315 3.59 -6.86 16.35
CA VAL A 315 2.93 -5.59 16.00
C VAL A 315 1.92 -5.16 17.07
N ALA A 316 1.31 -6.12 17.76
CA ALA A 316 0.44 -5.89 18.91
C ALA A 316 1.20 -5.54 20.19
N ASN A 317 2.54 -5.49 20.21
CA ASN A 317 3.27 -5.20 21.45
C ASN A 317 2.96 -3.76 21.93
N SER A 318 2.51 -3.62 23.18
CA SER A 318 2.17 -2.31 23.78
C SER A 318 3.36 -1.38 23.96
N SER A 319 4.59 -1.92 23.92
CA SER A 319 5.83 -1.14 23.97
C SER A 319 6.20 -0.52 22.62
N ARG A 320 5.58 -0.96 21.51
CA ARG A 320 5.81 -0.40 20.18
C ARG A 320 4.91 0.80 19.95
N ARG A 321 5.48 1.88 19.44
CA ARG A 321 4.73 3.06 18.97
C ARG A 321 4.54 2.95 17.46
N PRO A 322 3.30 2.74 16.97
CA PRO A 322 3.05 2.63 15.54
C PRO A 322 3.42 3.93 14.81
N TRP A 323 3.92 3.83 13.58
CA TRP A 323 4.38 4.94 12.74
C TRP A 323 5.63 5.67 13.24
N VAL A 324 6.17 5.27 14.38
CA VAL A 324 7.35 5.88 15.02
C VAL A 324 8.47 4.84 15.17
N ASP A 325 8.13 3.64 15.64
CA ASP A 325 9.06 2.53 15.80
C ASP A 325 8.90 1.57 14.60
N GLU A 326 9.63 1.89 13.51
CA GLU A 326 9.58 1.14 12.25
C GLU A 326 10.89 0.37 11.95
N PRO A 327 10.81 -0.70 11.13
CA PRO A 327 11.99 -1.45 10.71
C PRO A 327 13.02 -0.54 10.02
N ARG A 328 14.30 -0.81 10.27
CA ARG A 328 15.43 -0.07 9.70
C ARG A 328 16.19 -0.92 8.69
N CYS A 329 16.59 -0.34 7.58
CA CYS A 329 17.45 -0.93 6.57
C CYS A 329 18.75 -1.43 7.19
N GLY A 330 19.37 -0.64 8.07
CA GLY A 330 20.61 -1.00 8.75
C GLY A 330 20.53 -2.24 9.65
N ASN A 331 19.34 -2.77 9.94
CA ASN A 331 19.20 -4.02 10.70
C ASN A 331 19.54 -5.26 9.86
N CYS A 332 19.44 -5.16 8.53
CA CYS A 332 19.68 -6.27 7.59
C CYS A 332 20.79 -5.95 6.58
N HIS A 333 20.88 -4.70 6.13
CA HIS A 333 21.87 -4.28 5.14
C HIS A 333 23.15 -3.82 5.83
N VAL A 334 24.27 -4.39 5.40
CA VAL A 334 25.61 -4.01 5.87
C VAL A 334 26.51 -3.86 4.65
N ARG A 335 27.12 -2.69 4.49
CA ARG A 335 28.08 -2.41 3.43
C ARG A 335 29.15 -1.45 3.92
N THR A 336 30.41 -1.86 3.80
CA THR A 336 31.56 -1.02 4.19
C THR A 336 31.53 0.32 3.45
N GLY A 337 31.67 1.41 4.20
CA GLY A 337 31.68 2.77 3.66
C GLY A 337 30.31 3.43 3.58
N PHE A 338 29.21 2.69 3.70
CA PHE A 338 27.84 3.20 3.56
C PHE A 338 27.26 3.56 4.92
N GLN A 339 26.54 4.68 4.99
CA GLN A 339 25.65 5.02 6.09
C GLN A 339 24.21 4.74 5.66
N PHE A 340 23.45 4.03 6.51
CA PHE A 340 22.03 3.84 6.34
C PHE A 340 21.28 4.98 7.05
N GLU A 341 20.12 4.71 7.67
CA GLU A 341 19.35 5.73 8.36
C GLU A 341 20.14 6.39 9.48
N GLN A 342 20.07 7.72 9.54
CA GLN A 342 20.66 8.49 10.62
C GLN A 342 20.08 8.11 11.99
N ALA A 343 20.82 8.38 13.06
CA ALA A 343 20.38 8.06 14.41
C ALA A 343 19.06 8.76 14.74
N GLY A 344 18.07 7.99 15.21
CA GLY A 344 16.76 8.52 15.60
C GLY A 344 15.84 8.93 14.43
N THR A 345 16.24 8.74 13.17
CA THR A 345 15.39 9.02 12.01
C THR A 345 14.85 7.72 11.40
N LEU A 346 13.70 7.83 10.72
CA LEU A 346 13.14 6.78 9.88
C LEU A 346 13.72 6.88 8.46
N PHE A 347 13.61 5.81 7.67
CA PHE A 347 13.99 5.81 6.25
C PHE A 347 13.44 7.03 5.50
N LYS A 348 12.17 7.37 5.76
CA LYS A 348 11.47 8.47 5.10
C LYS A 348 11.98 9.89 5.43
N ASP A 349 12.73 10.00 6.53
CA ASP A 349 13.32 11.26 6.99
C ASP A 349 14.84 11.26 6.81
N SER A 350 15.39 10.16 6.28
CA SER A 350 16.82 9.89 6.19
C SER A 350 17.38 10.37 4.86
N LYS A 351 18.68 10.64 4.87
CA LYS A 351 19.40 11.22 3.74
C LYS A 351 20.72 10.50 3.52
N GLY A 352 21.07 10.31 2.26
CA GLY A 352 22.38 9.86 1.81
C GLY A 352 22.96 10.86 0.81
N HIS A 353 24.11 10.51 0.23
CA HIS A 353 24.71 11.20 -0.89
C HIS A 353 24.61 12.74 -0.85
N HIS A 354 25.33 13.37 0.08
CA HIS A 354 25.39 14.83 0.23
C HIS A 354 24.03 15.49 0.54
N GLY A 355 23.17 14.80 1.29
CA GLY A 355 21.91 15.34 1.80
C GLY A 355 20.71 15.14 0.87
N VAL A 356 20.80 14.20 -0.08
CA VAL A 356 19.68 13.71 -0.89
C VAL A 356 18.86 12.73 -0.07
N HIS A 357 17.53 12.89 -0.03
CA HIS A 357 16.62 11.99 0.68
C HIS A 357 16.69 10.56 0.13
N CYS A 358 16.55 9.56 1.01
CA CYS A 358 16.68 8.15 0.63
C CYS A 358 15.70 7.76 -0.48
N GLU A 359 14.46 8.25 -0.45
CA GLU A 359 13.42 7.94 -1.43
C GLU A 359 13.73 8.45 -2.83
N VAL A 360 14.56 9.48 -2.97
CA VAL A 360 14.98 9.98 -4.30
C VAL A 360 15.65 8.87 -5.10
N CYS A 361 16.51 8.08 -4.43
CA CYS A 361 17.24 7.00 -5.08
C CYS A 361 16.52 5.66 -4.95
N HIS A 362 15.95 5.37 -3.78
CA HIS A 362 15.42 4.04 -3.48
C HIS A 362 13.94 3.89 -3.85
N GLY A 363 13.16 4.96 -3.86
CA GLY A 363 11.70 4.93 -3.93
C GLY A 363 11.04 4.97 -2.55
N SER A 364 9.71 5.04 -2.54
CA SER A 364 8.91 5.17 -1.32
C SER A 364 8.92 3.91 -0.44
N PRO A 365 8.60 4.03 0.86
CA PRO A 365 8.38 2.88 1.73
C PRO A 365 7.44 1.85 1.10
N HIS A 366 7.79 0.57 1.20
CA HIS A 366 7.05 -0.57 0.60
C HIS A 366 7.01 -0.58 -0.95
N ALA A 367 7.69 0.36 -1.61
CA ALA A 367 7.83 0.48 -3.06
C ALA A 367 9.28 0.78 -3.47
N ILE A 368 10.25 0.20 -2.76
CA ILE A 368 11.67 0.26 -3.11
C ILE A 368 11.91 -0.38 -4.48
N THR A 369 12.55 0.38 -5.37
CA THR A 369 12.76 0.00 -6.78
C THR A 369 13.87 -1.06 -6.95
N PRO A 370 13.80 -1.95 -7.96
CA PRO A 370 12.71 -2.08 -8.92
C PRO A 370 11.50 -2.73 -8.24
N THR A 371 10.32 -2.17 -8.48
CA THR A 371 9.08 -2.70 -7.93
C THR A 371 8.47 -3.72 -8.87
N THR A 372 7.58 -4.56 -8.34
CA THR A 372 6.75 -5.48 -9.13
C THR A 372 5.60 -4.79 -9.87
N THR A 373 5.32 -3.53 -9.54
CA THR A 373 4.27 -2.70 -10.18
C THR A 373 4.91 -1.73 -11.16
N ALA A 374 4.64 -1.90 -12.45
CA ALA A 374 5.25 -1.11 -13.53
C ALA A 374 5.13 0.42 -13.32
N THR A 375 3.99 0.89 -12.81
CA THR A 375 3.72 2.32 -12.62
C THR A 375 4.69 3.00 -11.63
N ASP A 376 5.16 2.32 -10.59
CA ASP A 376 6.16 2.90 -9.67
C ASP A 376 7.54 3.06 -10.34
N ASN A 377 7.83 2.28 -11.37
CA ASN A 377 9.11 2.32 -12.07
C ASN A 377 9.17 3.39 -13.18
N VAL A 378 8.08 4.11 -13.44
CA VAL A 378 7.99 5.13 -14.49
C VAL A 378 9.06 6.20 -14.32
N GLN A 379 9.20 6.79 -13.12
CA GLN A 379 10.20 7.81 -12.85
C GLN A 379 11.62 7.33 -13.15
N ALA A 380 12.01 6.20 -12.56
CA ALA A 380 13.35 5.64 -12.72
C ALA A 380 13.64 5.35 -14.19
N THR A 381 12.74 4.64 -14.87
CA THR A 381 12.92 4.27 -16.28
C THR A 381 13.03 5.50 -17.17
N SER A 382 12.21 6.52 -16.95
CA SER A 382 12.25 7.75 -17.76
C SER A 382 13.58 8.50 -17.65
N ILE A 383 14.22 8.53 -16.48
CA ILE A 383 15.41 9.37 -16.25
C ILE A 383 16.74 8.65 -16.44
N GLN A 384 16.82 7.32 -16.23
CA GLN A 384 18.05 6.54 -16.42
C GLN A 384 17.98 5.45 -17.50
N GLY A 385 16.81 5.26 -18.12
CA GLY A 385 16.61 4.29 -19.20
C GLY A 385 16.48 2.83 -18.75
N HIS A 386 16.47 2.56 -17.44
CA HIS A 386 16.28 1.21 -16.90
C HIS A 386 15.56 1.22 -15.54
N LEU A 387 15.03 0.05 -15.16
CA LEU A 387 14.38 -0.19 -13.87
C LEU A 387 15.40 -0.17 -12.71
N GLY A 388 14.93 0.14 -11.51
CA GLY A 388 15.70 0.01 -10.27
C GLY A 388 15.99 1.35 -9.59
N VAL A 389 16.77 1.27 -8.52
CA VAL A 389 17.25 2.45 -7.79
C VAL A 389 17.97 3.40 -8.73
N ILE A 390 17.91 4.70 -8.45
CA ILE A 390 18.68 5.69 -9.23
C ILE A 390 20.16 5.46 -8.95
N ASN A 391 20.85 4.88 -9.91
CA ASN A 391 22.28 4.54 -9.83
C ASN A 391 23.09 5.00 -11.05
N THR A 392 22.44 5.62 -12.02
CA THR A 392 23.11 6.25 -13.16
C THR A 392 23.56 7.66 -12.77
N CYS A 393 24.87 7.84 -12.58
CA CYS A 393 25.46 9.11 -12.11
C CYS A 393 25.05 10.30 -12.98
N THR A 394 24.93 10.09 -14.30
CA THR A 394 24.60 11.15 -15.26
C THR A 394 23.16 11.68 -15.16
N VAL A 395 22.32 11.08 -14.31
CA VAL A 395 21.01 11.64 -13.97
C VAL A 395 21.18 13.00 -13.27
N CYS A 396 22.12 13.11 -12.33
CA CYS A 396 22.40 14.34 -11.60
C CYS A 396 23.68 15.03 -12.10
N HIS A 397 24.72 14.28 -12.43
CA HIS A 397 25.98 14.82 -12.90
C HIS A 397 25.98 14.99 -14.42
N ILE A 398 26.71 15.98 -14.95
CA ILE A 398 26.88 16.14 -16.41
C ILE A 398 27.84 15.09 -17.00
N HIS A 399 28.71 14.52 -16.17
CA HIS A 399 29.63 13.43 -16.49
C HIS A 399 29.67 12.44 -15.33
N THR A 400 30.04 11.19 -15.57
CA THR A 400 30.29 10.23 -14.49
C THR A 400 31.48 10.68 -13.65
N PRO A 401 31.33 10.89 -12.33
CA PRO A 401 32.46 11.24 -11.47
C PRO A 401 33.53 10.16 -11.47
N SER A 402 34.80 10.55 -11.34
CA SER A 402 35.91 9.61 -11.17
C SER A 402 35.97 9.01 -9.76
N GLU A 403 35.36 9.68 -8.79
CA GLU A 403 35.31 9.25 -7.40
C GLU A 403 34.27 8.15 -7.16
N SER A 404 34.51 7.34 -6.13
CA SER A 404 33.54 6.33 -5.70
C SER A 404 32.27 6.98 -5.16
N PHE A 405 31.12 6.33 -5.37
CA PHE A 405 29.84 6.81 -4.86
C PHE A 405 29.82 7.00 -3.33
N GLY A 406 29.59 8.24 -2.87
CA GLY A 406 29.39 8.55 -1.47
C GLY A 406 27.96 8.28 -1.00
N HIS A 407 27.76 7.27 -0.15
CA HIS A 407 26.46 6.95 0.46
C HIS A 407 26.37 7.45 1.91
N ARG A 408 26.57 8.75 2.11
CA ARG A 408 26.57 9.41 3.43
C ARG A 408 25.88 10.76 3.36
N ALA A 409 25.21 11.14 4.45
CA ALA A 409 24.50 12.43 4.51
C ALA A 409 25.48 13.61 4.47
N GLY A 410 26.59 13.51 5.21
CA GLY A 410 27.69 14.47 5.20
C GLY A 410 28.82 13.95 4.33
N GLY A 411 29.19 14.74 3.33
CA GLY A 411 30.30 14.50 2.42
C GLY A 411 30.70 15.82 1.79
#